data_AF-I2CQJ2-F1
#
_entry.id   AF-I2CQJ2-F1
#
_cell.length_a   1.000
_cell.length_b   1.000
_cell.length_c   1.000
_cell.angle_alpha   90.00
_cell.angle_beta   90.00
_cell.angle_gamma   90.00
#
_symmetry.space_group_name_H-M   'P 1'
#
loop_
_entity.id
_entity.type
_entity.pdbx_description
1 polymer ?
#
loop_
_entity_poly.entity_id
_entity_poly.type
_entity_poly.pdbx_seq_one_letter_code
_entity_poly.pdbx_strand_id
1 'polypeptide(L)'
;VRSGYTGSQAWTWAHWTGDPFSGWDEDSGLAAQVKAQLTLGLSGIPFSGSDIGGFVWEEPPSEELWLRWTAVGVVSGMMHTQTGGT
;
A
#
# COMPACT_ATOMS: atom_id res chain seq x y z
N VAL A 1 3.43 -8.96 5.09
CA VAL A 1 4.84 -8.89 4.60
C VAL A 1 4.90 -8.05 3.34
N ARG A 2 6.07 -7.51 2.96
CA ARG A 2 6.24 -6.80 1.67
C ARG A 2 6.79 -7.70 0.56
N SER A 3 7.73 -8.57 0.91
CA SER A 3 8.37 -9.48 -0.03
C SER A 3 7.59 -10.77 -0.19
N GLY A 4 7.67 -11.37 -1.37
CA GLY A 4 7.03 -12.64 -1.67
C GLY A 4 7.60 -13.28 -2.93
N TYR A 5 7.32 -14.57 -3.10
CA TYR A 5 7.65 -15.35 -4.29
C TYR A 5 6.57 -16.43 -4.51
N THR A 6 6.73 -17.28 -5.53
CA THR A 6 5.86 -18.44 -5.76
C THR A 6 5.66 -19.26 -4.50
N GLY A 7 4.39 -19.44 -4.09
CA GLY A 7 4.01 -20.18 -2.89
C GLY A 7 3.73 -19.30 -1.67
N SER A 8 4.07 -18.00 -1.70
CA SER A 8 3.76 -17.07 -0.61
C SER A 8 2.27 -17.00 -0.27
N GLN A 9 1.39 -17.27 -1.25
CA GLN A 9 -0.06 -17.30 -1.08
C GLN A 9 -0.53 -18.27 0.03
N ALA A 10 0.18 -19.38 0.23
CA ALA A 10 -0.20 -20.42 1.20
C ALA A 10 0.26 -20.13 2.64
N TRP A 11 1.25 -19.25 2.80
CA TRP A 11 1.96 -19.06 4.09
C TRP A 11 1.83 -17.65 4.64
N THR A 12 1.48 -16.69 3.79
CA THR A 12 1.39 -15.29 4.18
C THR A 12 -0.05 -14.87 4.31
N TRP A 13 -0.42 -14.42 5.50
CA TRP A 13 -1.77 -13.96 5.80
C TRP A 13 -2.17 -12.69 5.04
N ALA A 14 -1.27 -11.70 4.97
CA ALA A 14 -1.51 -10.43 4.28
C ALA A 14 -0.21 -9.84 3.71
N HIS A 15 -0.34 -9.16 2.56
CA HIS A 15 0.74 -8.39 1.96
C HIS A 15 0.54 -6.89 2.18
N TRP A 16 1.63 -6.20 2.44
CA TRP A 16 1.67 -4.74 2.34
C TRP A 16 2.51 -4.37 1.12
N THR A 17 2.14 -3.31 0.43
CA THR A 17 2.68 -2.98 -0.90
C THR A 17 4.11 -2.43 -0.90
N GLY A 18 4.74 -2.27 0.26
CA GLY A 18 6.10 -1.74 0.37
C GLY A 18 6.07 -0.24 0.65
N ASP A 19 7.14 0.46 0.30
CA ASP A 19 7.44 1.82 0.77
C ASP A 19 6.99 2.89 -0.25
N PRO A 20 5.70 3.26 -0.32
CA PRO A 20 5.25 4.27 -1.26
C PRO A 20 5.81 5.65 -0.92
N PHE A 21 6.01 6.45 -1.96
CA PHE A 21 6.20 7.88 -1.79
C PHE A 21 4.88 8.54 -1.35
N SER A 22 4.94 9.46 -0.40
CA SER A 22 3.79 10.26 0.00
C SER A 22 3.50 11.32 -1.06
N GLY A 23 2.78 10.90 -2.10
CA GLY A 23 2.41 11.79 -3.18
C GLY A 23 1.46 11.18 -4.19
N TRP A 24 1.26 11.93 -5.25
CA TRP A 24 0.38 11.61 -6.36
C TRP A 24 1.10 10.99 -7.56
N ASP A 25 2.41 10.77 -7.42
CA ASP A 25 3.25 10.18 -8.45
C ASP A 25 2.71 8.81 -8.88
N GLU A 26 2.74 8.53 -10.18
CA GLU A 26 2.16 7.32 -10.75
C GLU A 26 3.03 6.06 -10.55
N ASP A 27 4.32 6.25 -10.30
CA ASP A 27 5.30 5.17 -10.19
C ASP A 27 5.42 4.66 -8.75
N SER A 28 5.25 5.55 -7.77
CA SER A 28 5.47 5.23 -6.35
C SER A 28 4.37 5.72 -5.39
N GLY A 29 3.49 6.62 -5.82
CA GLY A 29 2.45 7.21 -4.99
C GLY A 29 1.17 6.38 -4.86
N LEU A 30 0.06 7.03 -4.51
CA LEU A 30 -1.24 6.38 -4.27
C LEU A 30 -1.71 5.51 -5.45
N ALA A 31 -1.57 6.00 -6.68
CA ALA A 31 -1.99 5.26 -7.88
C ALA A 31 -1.17 3.98 -8.07
N ALA A 32 0.13 4.01 -7.78
CA ALA A 32 0.99 2.83 -7.81
C ALA A 32 0.52 1.76 -6.81
N GLN A 33 0.04 2.18 -5.63
CA GLN A 33 -0.44 1.24 -4.61
C GLN A 33 -1.72 0.51 -5.02
N VAL A 34 -2.63 1.18 -5.73
CA VAL A 34 -3.82 0.52 -6.29
C VAL A 34 -3.39 -0.52 -7.34
N LYS A 35 -2.47 -0.18 -8.25
CA LYS A 35 -1.91 -1.12 -9.24
C LYS A 35 -1.23 -2.32 -8.56
N ALA A 36 -0.47 -2.09 -7.49
CA ALA A 36 0.22 -3.14 -6.73
C ALA A 36 -0.77 -4.11 -6.08
N GLN A 37 -1.83 -3.61 -5.43
CA GLN A 37 -2.85 -4.45 -4.80
C GLN A 37 -3.62 -5.29 -5.84
N LEU A 38 -3.98 -4.72 -6.99
CA LEU A 38 -4.63 -5.49 -8.07
C LEU A 38 -3.72 -6.61 -8.61
N THR A 39 -2.43 -6.32 -8.79
CA THR A 39 -1.44 -7.31 -9.26
C THR A 39 -1.23 -8.44 -8.23
N LEU A 40 -1.22 -8.12 -6.93
CA LEU A 40 -1.20 -9.11 -5.85
C LEU A 40 -2.46 -9.99 -5.88
N GLY A 41 -3.64 -9.39 -6.06
CA GLY A 41 -4.90 -10.14 -6.22
C GLY A 41 -4.88 -11.11 -7.40
N LEU A 42 -4.41 -10.66 -8.57
CA LEU A 42 -4.23 -11.52 -9.76
C LEU A 42 -3.21 -12.64 -9.53
N SER A 43 -2.26 -12.42 -8.61
CA SER A 43 -1.25 -13.41 -8.21
C SER A 43 -1.74 -14.35 -7.09
N GLY A 44 -3.02 -14.29 -6.72
CA GLY A 44 -3.63 -15.17 -5.72
C GLY A 44 -3.39 -14.74 -4.26
N ILE A 45 -3.04 -13.47 -4.03
CA ILE A 45 -2.97 -12.89 -2.68
C ILE A 45 -4.29 -12.18 -2.37
N PRO A 46 -5.15 -12.74 -1.48
CA PRO A 46 -6.48 -12.18 -1.25
C PRO A 46 -6.49 -10.97 -0.33
N PHE A 47 -5.51 -10.84 0.56
CA PHE A 47 -5.43 -9.76 1.53
C PHE A 47 -4.18 -8.92 1.29
N SER A 48 -4.41 -7.66 0.89
CA SER A 48 -3.36 -6.67 0.77
C SER A 48 -3.80 -5.27 1.20
N GLY A 49 -2.83 -4.43 1.56
CA GLY A 49 -3.03 -3.02 1.84
C GLY A 49 -1.74 -2.21 1.65
N SER A 50 -1.82 -0.89 1.78
CA SER A 50 -0.68 0.04 1.71
C SER A 50 -0.66 0.93 2.94
N ASP A 51 0.46 1.59 3.22
CA ASP A 51 0.50 2.61 4.27
C ASP A 51 -0.41 3.78 3.91
N ILE A 52 -1.40 4.05 4.74
CA ILE A 52 -2.25 5.22 4.59
C ILE A 52 -1.37 6.47 4.76
N GLY A 53 -1.35 7.32 3.73
CA GLY A 53 -0.53 8.54 3.71
C GLY A 53 0.91 8.35 3.23
N GLY A 54 1.30 7.14 2.84
CA GLY A 54 2.62 6.85 2.32
C GLY A 54 3.66 6.51 3.39
N PHE A 55 4.88 6.17 2.96
CA PHE A 55 5.99 5.78 3.85
C PHE A 55 7.18 6.73 3.72
N VAL A 56 7.66 6.91 2.49
CA VAL A 56 8.79 7.79 2.15
C VAL A 56 8.25 9.19 1.92
N TRP A 57 8.69 10.17 2.71
CA TRP A 57 8.23 11.55 2.52
C TRP A 57 9.21 12.58 3.07
N GLU A 58 9.46 13.63 2.27
CA GLU A 58 10.24 14.80 2.69
C GLU A 58 9.44 15.69 3.67
N GLU A 59 8.12 15.77 3.46
CA GLU A 59 7.18 16.54 4.28
C GLU A 59 5.92 15.69 4.56
N PRO A 60 5.22 15.92 5.69
CA PRO A 60 4.05 15.13 6.03
C PRO A 60 3.00 15.12 4.90
N PRO A 61 2.28 14.00 4.69
CA PRO A 61 1.19 13.95 3.71
C PRO A 61 0.20 15.09 3.92
N SER A 62 -0.24 15.71 2.84
CA SER A 62 -1.35 16.66 2.91
C SER A 62 -2.62 15.99 3.44
N GLU A 63 -3.49 16.74 4.11
CA GLU A 63 -4.76 16.22 4.60
C GLU A 63 -5.59 15.56 3.48
N GLU A 64 -5.59 16.16 2.28
CA GLU A 64 -6.26 15.58 1.13
C GLU A 64 -5.68 14.21 0.76
N LEU A 65 -4.35 14.11 0.64
CA LEU A 65 -3.69 12.85 0.30
C LEU A 65 -4.01 11.78 1.34
N TRP A 66 -3.96 12.14 2.63
CA TRP A 66 -4.30 11.22 3.73
C TRP A 66 -5.73 10.70 3.63
N LEU A 67 -6.72 11.58 3.43
CA LEU A 67 -8.13 11.21 3.31
C LEU A 67 -8.39 10.34 2.08
N ARG A 68 -7.74 10.65 0.95
CA ARG A 68 -7.87 9.91 -0.30
C ARG A 68 -7.25 8.52 -0.19
N TRP A 69 -6.11 8.41 0.47
CA TRP A 69 -5.48 7.12 0.76
C TRP A 69 -6.31 6.30 1.74
N THR A 70 -6.89 6.95 2.76
CA THR A 70 -7.80 6.32 3.71
C THR A 70 -9.01 5.73 2.99
N ALA A 71 -9.61 6.47 2.04
CA ALA A 71 -10.74 5.99 1.24
C ALA A 71 -10.38 4.74 0.42
N VAL A 72 -9.17 4.67 -0.15
CA VAL A 72 -8.66 3.45 -0.79
C VAL A 72 -8.47 2.33 0.25
N GLY A 73 -7.88 2.64 1.41
CA GLY A 73 -7.69 1.69 2.49
C GLY A 73 -8.99 1.01 2.96
N VAL A 74 -10.10 1.75 3.03
CA VAL A 74 -11.42 1.22 3.44
C VAL A 74 -11.90 0.08 2.53
N VAL A 75 -11.52 0.10 1.26
CA VAL A 75 -11.89 -0.94 0.28
C VAL A 75 -10.76 -1.93 0.00
N SER A 76 -9.63 -1.81 0.72
CA SER A 76 -8.51 -2.76 0.69
C SER A 76 -8.71 -3.90 1.70
N GLY A 77 -7.93 -4.98 1.54
CA GLY A 77 -7.98 -6.14 2.44
C GLY A 77 -7.31 -5.91 3.80
N MET A 78 -6.64 -4.77 4.00
CA MET A 78 -5.97 -4.40 5.25
C MET A 78 -5.84 -2.87 5.36
N MET A 79 -6.34 -2.29 6.46
CA MET A 79 -6.16 -0.88 6.81
C MET A 79 -5.11 -0.73 7.91
N HIS A 80 -4.08 0.06 7.65
CA HIS A 80 -3.14 0.49 8.69
C HIS A 80 -2.48 1.81 8.29
N THR A 81 -2.01 2.52 9.31
CA THR A 81 -1.22 3.75 9.19
C THR A 81 0.20 3.45 9.61
N GLN A 82 1.17 4.14 9.02
CA GLN A 82 2.57 4.09 9.40
C GLN A 82 3.11 5.51 9.48
N THR A 83 3.88 5.83 10.52
CA THR A 83 4.48 7.15 10.69
C THR A 83 5.97 7.07 10.40
N GLY A 84 6.38 7.60 9.24
CA GLY A 84 7.76 7.95 8.90
C GLY A 84 8.75 6.79 8.80
N GLY A 85 9.14 6.45 7.58
CA GLY A 85 10.31 5.61 7.35
C GLY A 85 11.15 6.17 6.21
N THR A 86 12.30 6.72 6.60
CA THR A 86 13.33 7.36 5.77
C THR A 86 12.92 8.59 4.96
#